data_AF-A0A378Q074-F1
#
_entry.id   AF-A0A378Q074-F1
#
_cell.length_a   1.000
_cell.length_b   1.000
_cell.length_c   1.000
_cell.angle_alpha   90.00
_cell.angle_beta   90.00
_cell.angle_gamma   90.00
#
_symmetry.space_group_name_H-M   'P 1'
#
loop_
_entity.id
_entity.type
_entity.pdbx_description
1 polymer ?
#
loop_
_entity_poly.entity_id
_entity_poly.type
_entity_poly.pdbx_seq_one_letter_code
_entity_poly.pdbx_strand_id
1 'polypeptide(L)' 'MKFAFYASNTSLKNISVAVYELENGNYNLVVEKDGEQVKGTYAHEISVEDYEDLPHDPCNSLVRFYAAAELCGFEF' A
#
# COMPACT_ATOMS: atom_id res chain seq x y z
N MET A 1 4.14 -4.83 14.35
CA MET A 1 3.45 -4.55 13.08
C MET A 1 2.17 -5.38 13.03
N LYS A 2 1.03 -4.74 12.78
CA LYS A 2 -0.29 -5.39 12.72
C LYS A 2 -0.97 -5.04 11.40
N PHE A 3 -1.53 -6.02 10.70
CA PHE A 3 -2.29 -5.74 9.48
C PHE A 3 -3.49 -4.86 9.80
N ALA A 4 -3.69 -3.81 9.00
CA ALA A 4 -4.81 -2.88 9.13
C ALA A 4 -5.82 -3.11 8.00
N PHE A 5 -5.41 -2.87 6.75
CA PHE A 5 -6.26 -2.97 5.56
C PHE A 5 -5.40 -3.01 4.29
N TYR A 6 -6.03 -3.16 3.12
CA TYR A 6 -5.36 -2.97 1.83
C TYR A 6 -5.63 -1.55 1.31
N ALA A 7 -4.66 -0.93 0.66
CA ALA A 7 -4.79 0.44 0.14
C ALA A 7 -5.87 0.59 -0.94
N SER A 8 -6.34 -0.52 -1.50
CA SER A 8 -7.44 -0.54 -2.45
C SER A 8 -8.26 -1.83 -2.30
N ASN A 9 -9.55 -1.74 -2.63
CA ASN A 9 -10.46 -2.89 -2.66
C ASN A 9 -10.26 -3.79 -3.91
N THR A 10 -9.23 -3.51 -4.71
CA THR A 10 -8.91 -4.23 -5.94
C THR A 10 -7.46 -4.70 -5.90
N SER A 11 -7.22 -5.94 -6.35
CA SER A 11 -5.88 -6.42 -6.64
C SER A 11 -5.65 -6.45 -8.15
N LEU A 12 -4.45 -6.09 -8.58
CA LEU A 12 -4.05 -6.10 -9.99
C LEU A 12 -3.18 -7.34 -10.23
N LYS A 13 -3.70 -8.36 -10.93
CA LYS A 13 -2.99 -9.64 -11.16
C LYS A 13 -2.53 -10.30 -9.83
N ASN A 14 -3.41 -10.30 -8.83
CA ASN A 14 -3.14 -10.72 -7.44
C ASN A 14 -2.11 -9.87 -6.68
N ILE A 15 -1.77 -8.68 -7.19
CA ILE A 15 -0.91 -7.73 -6.49
C ILE A 15 -1.79 -6.75 -5.72
N SER A 16 -1.48 -6.55 -4.44
CA SER A 16 -2.13 -5.60 -3.55
C SER A 16 -1.08 -4.78 -2.78
N VAL A 17 -1.47 -3.63 -2.24
CA VAL A 17 -0.64 -2.90 -1.27
C VAL A 17 -1.27 -3.10 0.10
N ALA A 18 -0.62 -3.89 0.94
CA ALA A 18 -1.01 -4.11 2.33
C ALA A 18 -0.52 -2.96 3.20
N VAL A 19 -1.40 -2.48 4.07
CA VAL A 19 -1.13 -1.42 5.04
C VAL A 19 -1.08 -2.06 6.42
N TYR A 20 0.04 -1.87 7.10
CA TYR A 20 0.22 -2.31 8.47
C TYR A 20 0.42 -1.14 9.41
N GLU A 21 -0.16 -1.23 10.60
CA GLU A 21 0.06 -0.29 11.68
C GLU A 21 1.34 -0.66 12.45
N LEU A 22 2.19 0.35 12.67
CA LEU A 22 3.41 0.28 13.47
C LEU A 22 3.16 0.77 14.90
N GLU A 23 4.04 0.42 15.83
CA GLU A 23 3.89 0.79 17.25
C GLU A 23 4.00 2.30 17.50
N ASN A 24 4.65 3.03 16.60
CA ASN A 24 4.77 4.48 16.64
C ASN A 24 3.52 5.20 16.06
N GLY A 25 2.50 4.46 15.64
CA GLY A 25 1.28 5.01 15.04
C GLY A 25 1.37 5.28 13.54
N ASN A 26 2.53 5.10 12.92
CA ASN A 26 2.68 5.20 11.46
C ASN A 26 2.14 3.96 10.75
N TYR A 27 1.95 4.10 9.45
CA TYR A 27 1.69 2.98 8.55
C TYR A 27 2.97 2.49 7.87
N ASN A 28 2.97 1.20 7.56
CA ASN A 28 3.97 0.55 6.74
C ASN A 28 3.28 -0.09 5.54
N LEU A 29 3.62 0.38 4.34
CA LEU A 29 3.07 -0.08 3.08
C LEU A 29 3.93 -1.22 2.54
N VAL A 30 3.32 -2.31 2.10
CA VAL A 30 4.01 -3.46 1.50
C VAL A 30 3.27 -3.90 0.25
N VAL A 31 3.97 -3.98 -0.87
CA VAL A 31 3.42 -4.54 -2.10
C VAL A 31 3.50 -6.07 -2.00
N GLU A 32 2.36 -6.72 -2.04
CA GLU A 32 2.24 -8.16 -1.91
C GLU A 32 1.68 -8.80 -3.18
N LYS A 33 2.13 -10.01 -3.48
CA LYS A 33 1.51 -10.91 -4.45
C LYS A 33 1.24 -12.23 -3.77
N ASP A 34 -0.01 -12.67 -3.82
CA ASP A 34 -0.46 -13.91 -3.19
C ASP A 34 -0.13 -13.97 -1.66
N GLY A 35 -0.07 -12.80 -1.01
CA GLY A 35 0.22 -12.65 0.43
C GLY A 35 1.71 -12.61 0.80
N GLU A 36 2.61 -12.58 -0.18
CA GLU A 36 4.05 -12.41 0.04
C GLU A 36 4.56 -11.11 -0.60
N GLN A 37 5.52 -10.45 0.04
CA GLN A 37 6.12 -9.24 -0.52
C GLN A 37 6.72 -9.50 -1.91
N VAL A 38 6.41 -8.61 -2.86
CA VAL A 38 6.94 -8.70 -4.23
C VAL A 38 8.45 -8.41 -4.22
N LYS A 39 9.23 -9.32 -4.82
CA LYS A 39 10.68 -9.13 -4.97
C LYS A 39 11.00 -7.84 -5.75
N GLY A 40 11.95 -7.06 -5.23
CA GLY A 40 12.36 -5.79 -5.83
C GLY A 40 11.62 -4.57 -5.26
N THR A 41 10.51 -4.77 -4.55
CA THR A 41 9.86 -3.72 -3.76
C THR A 41 10.41 -3.69 -2.34
N TYR A 42 10.16 -2.59 -1.64
CA TYR A 42 10.50 -2.43 -0.23
C TYR A 42 9.28 -1.98 0.57
N ALA A 43 9.31 -2.22 1.89
CA ALA A 43 8.30 -1.70 2.78
C ALA A 43 8.53 -0.20 3.01
N HIS A 44 7.49 0.62 2.92
CA HIS A 44 7.58 2.07 3.06
C HIS A 44 6.81 2.54 4.30
N GLU A 45 7.54 3.11 5.26
CA GLU A 45 6.93 3.76 6.42
C GLU A 45 6.42 5.15 6.04
N ILE A 46 5.18 5.45 6.39
CA ILE A 46 4.49 6.71 6.10
C ILE A 46 3.61 7.11 7.29
N SER A 47 3.47 8.42 7.55
CA SER A 47 2.52 8.87 8.57
C SER A 47 1.09 8.58 8.14
N VAL A 48 0.15 8.46 9.09
CA VAL A 48 -1.27 8.27 8.76
C VAL A 48 -1.81 9.45 7.96
N GLU A 49 -1.40 10.67 8.31
CA GLU A 49 -1.81 11.90 7.62
C GLU A 49 -1.34 11.91 6.16
N ASP A 50 -0.06 11.64 5.91
CA ASP A 50 0.50 11.56 4.55
C ASP A 50 -0.13 10.42 3.74
N TYR A 51 -0.47 9.31 4.39
CA TYR A 51 -1.16 8.20 3.73
C TYR A 51 -2.55 8.60 3.25
N GLU A 52 -3.34 9.28 4.08
CA GLU A 52 -4.69 9.75 3.73
C GLU A 52 -4.65 10.80 2.61
N ASP A 53 -3.58 11.59 2.55
CA ASP A 53 -3.33 12.60 1.51
C ASP A 53 -2.87 12.00 0.17
N LEU A 54 -2.56 10.70 0.08
CA LEU A 54 -2.24 10.08 -1.21
C LEU A 54 -3.38 10.30 -2.25
N PRO A 55 -3.04 10.37 -3.54
CA PRO A 55 -4.03 10.41 -4.60
C PRO A 55 -5.07 9.29 -4.46
N HIS A 56 -6.34 9.65 -4.49
CA HIS A 56 -7.45 8.70 -4.44
C HIS A 56 -8.66 9.21 -5.20
N ASP A 57 -9.46 8.27 -5.68
CA ASP A 57 -10.73 8.54 -6.34
C ASP A 57 -11.77 7.53 -5.82
N PRO A 58 -12.88 7.98 -5.21
CA PRO A 58 -13.95 7.09 -4.74
C PRO A 58 -14.53 6.17 -5.82
N CYS A 59 -14.47 6.58 -7.08
CA CYS A 59 -14.95 5.81 -8.23
C CYS A 59 -13.84 4.94 -8.85
N ASN A 60 -12.57 5.14 -8.47
CA ASN A 60 -11.43 4.41 -9.02
C ASN A 60 -10.38 4.08 -7.95
N SER A 61 -10.54 2.89 -7.35
CA SER A 61 -9.62 2.34 -6.34
C SER A 61 -8.17 2.19 -6.83
N LEU A 62 -7.94 2.09 -8.14
CA LEU A 62 -6.59 1.94 -8.70
C LEU A 62 -5.72 3.18 -8.48
N VAL A 63 -6.31 4.37 -8.31
CA VAL A 63 -5.54 5.60 -8.07
C VAL A 63 -4.74 5.49 -6.76
N ARG A 64 -5.39 5.07 -5.68
CA ARG A 64 -4.72 4.86 -4.38
C ARG A 64 -3.74 3.69 -4.44
N PHE A 65 -4.11 2.61 -5.13
CA PHE A 65 -3.21 1.47 -5.35
C PHE A 65 -1.89 1.91 -6.00
N TYR A 66 -1.97 2.66 -7.11
CA TYR A 66 -0.78 3.09 -7.84
C TYR A 66 0.09 4.05 -7.02
N ALA A 67 -0.52 5.04 -6.35
CA ALA A 67 0.21 5.94 -5.47
C ALA A 67 0.94 5.22 -4.34
N ALA A 68 0.27 4.27 -3.67
CA ALA A 68 0.86 3.52 -2.57
C ALA A 68 1.95 2.53 -3.05
N ALA A 69 1.77 1.90 -4.21
CA ALA A 69 2.72 0.96 -4.78
C ALA A 69 4.00 1.66 -5.29
N GLU A 70 3.87 2.87 -5.86
CA GLU A 70 5.02 3.68 -6.30
C GLU A 70 5.95 4.02 -5.12
N LEU A 71 5.39 4.36 -3.96
CA LEU A 71 6.18 4.60 -2.73
C LEU A 71 7.00 3.38 -2.30
N CYS A 72 6.54 2.18 -2.62
CA CYS A 72 7.20 0.91 -2.32
C CYS A 72 8.21 0.48 -3.41
N GLY A 73 8.43 1.31 -4.44
CA GLY A 73 9.32 1.00 -5.55
C GLY A 73 8.76 -0.02 -6.54
N PHE A 74 7.44 -0.15 -6.63
CA PHE A 74 6.81 -1.02 -7.64
C PHE A 74 6.66 -0.27 -8.97
N GLU A 75 7.32 -0.78 -10.01
CA GLU A 75 7.21 -0.27 -11.39
C GLU A 75 6.13 -1.03 -12.17
N PHE A 76 5.34 -0.31 -12.98
CA PHE A 76 4.19 -0.86 -13.73
C PHE A 76 4.53 -1.36 -15.13
#